data_AF-A0A3R7WWN0-F1
#
_entry.id   AF-A0A3R7WWN0-F1
#
_cell.length_a   1.000
_cell.length_b   1.000
_cell.length_c   1.000
_cell.angle_alpha   90.00
_cell.angle_beta   90.00
_cell.angle_gamma   90.00
#
_symmetry.space_group_name_H-M   'P 1'
#
loop_
_entity.id
_entity.type
_entity.pdbx_description
1 polymer ?
#
loop_
_entity_poly.entity_id
_entity_poly.type
_entity_poly.pdbx_seq_one_letter_code
_entity_poly.pdbx_strand_id
1 'polypeptide(L)'
;MVQYRFMALAATAATAVTAKISVQVHRNLEVAKQSNVVVKFHCHEALATHRRQLKGGASRTETIESLVDSLKEHTTTSQASVKSLLANQVESTAVEVASTWIDCSLYIDNAPTNLVQKIAALPEVKSIYEPVVMELSETKSDDKPASPVYDVIEWGIKKIQAPALWANNIKGEGIVVANIDTGVRHTHESLESNWRQEYGWFDLYNKTNQLPTDPMGHGTHVMATMVRTQGIGVAPKAKWIACKGCKGTCNQRMVVECAQFLLCPHDKDVNNCDSSKAPHVINFGKHRREFGWKL
;
A
#
# COMPACT_ATOMS: atom_id res chain seq x y z
N MET A 1 -11.68 -35.59 -38.74
CA MET A 1 -12.42 -34.77 -37.73
C MET A 1 -11.57 -34.41 -36.48
N VAL A 2 -10.24 -34.60 -36.51
CA VAL A 2 -9.35 -34.36 -35.36
C VAL A 2 -8.64 -33.00 -35.44
N GLN A 3 -8.34 -32.47 -36.64
CA GLN A 3 -7.69 -31.15 -36.82
C GLN A 3 -8.53 -29.94 -36.36
N TYR A 4 -9.86 -30.00 -36.47
CA TYR A 4 -10.74 -28.89 -36.07
C TYR A 4 -10.82 -28.71 -34.54
N ARG A 5 -10.60 -29.77 -33.75
CA ARG A 5 -10.62 -29.68 -32.28
C ARG A 5 -9.36 -28.99 -31.72
N PHE A 6 -8.21 -29.19 -32.35
CA PHE A 6 -6.96 -28.54 -31.93
C PHE A 6 -6.91 -27.05 -32.27
N MET A 7 -7.45 -26.62 -33.42
CA MET A 7 -7.52 -25.19 -33.75
C MET A 7 -8.47 -24.42 -32.82
N ALA A 8 -9.61 -25.00 -32.46
CA ALA A 8 -10.54 -24.37 -31.52
C ALA A 8 -9.91 -24.19 -30.12
N LEU A 9 -9.23 -25.21 -29.60
CA LEU A 9 -8.53 -25.15 -28.31
C LEU A 9 -7.39 -24.11 -28.31
N ALA A 10 -6.58 -24.06 -29.37
CA ALA A 10 -5.50 -23.09 -29.50
C ALA A 10 -6.03 -21.64 -29.59
N ALA A 11 -7.12 -21.40 -30.32
CA ALA A 11 -7.76 -20.10 -30.38
C ALA A 11 -8.36 -19.68 -29.02
N THR A 12 -8.97 -20.60 -28.27
CA THR A 12 -9.47 -20.32 -26.91
C THR A 12 -8.35 -20.06 -25.90
N ALA A 13 -7.22 -20.76 -25.99
CA ALA A 13 -6.07 -20.52 -25.13
C ALA A 13 -5.41 -19.17 -25.44
N ALA A 14 -5.22 -18.84 -26.72
CA ALA A 14 -4.67 -17.55 -27.14
C ALA A 14 -5.56 -16.38 -26.69
N THR A 15 -6.88 -16.47 -26.89
CA THR A 15 -7.83 -15.43 -26.44
C THR A 15 -7.85 -15.27 -24.92
N ALA A 16 -7.80 -16.37 -24.15
CA ALA A 16 -7.71 -16.31 -22.69
C ALA A 16 -6.42 -15.66 -22.17
N VAL A 17 -5.28 -15.89 -22.83
CA VAL A 17 -4.01 -15.22 -22.53
C VAL A 17 -4.08 -13.73 -22.83
N THR A 18 -4.63 -13.38 -23.99
CA THR A 18 -4.77 -11.97 -24.42
C THR A 18 -5.69 -11.18 -23.49
N ALA A 19 -6.71 -11.83 -22.92
CA ALA A 19 -7.66 -11.22 -21.99
C ALA A 19 -7.06 -10.82 -20.63
N LYS A 20 -5.93 -11.43 -20.23
CA LYS A 20 -5.24 -11.09 -18.97
C LYS A 20 -4.41 -9.81 -19.10
N ILE A 21 -3.97 -9.47 -20.29
CA ILE A 21 -3.08 -8.33 -20.54
C ILE A 21 -3.93 -7.09 -20.86
N SER A 22 -3.72 -6.02 -20.10
CA SER A 22 -4.45 -4.76 -20.32
C SER A 22 -4.14 -4.14 -21.69
N VAL A 23 -5.10 -3.38 -22.22
CA VAL A 23 -4.95 -2.67 -23.51
C VAL A 23 -3.71 -1.79 -23.54
N GLN A 24 -3.42 -1.10 -22.43
CA GLN A 24 -2.27 -0.21 -22.35
C GLN A 24 -0.93 -0.97 -22.44
N VAL A 25 -0.83 -2.12 -21.75
CA VAL A 25 0.35 -2.99 -21.86
C VAL A 25 0.50 -3.53 -23.28
N HIS A 26 -0.58 -3.96 -23.94
CA HIS A 26 -0.52 -4.39 -25.34
C HIS A 26 0.05 -3.30 -26.25
N ARG A 27 -0.43 -2.06 -26.13
CA ARG A 27 0.07 -0.91 -26.92
C ARG A 27 1.56 -0.67 -26.71
N ASN A 28 2.03 -0.72 -25.46
CA ASN A 28 3.45 -0.53 -25.17
C ASN A 28 4.30 -1.66 -25.78
N LEU A 29 3.85 -2.91 -25.68
CA LEU A 29 4.54 -4.05 -26.26
C LEU A 29 4.57 -3.98 -27.80
N GLU A 30 3.54 -3.43 -28.44
CA GLU A 30 3.53 -3.21 -29.89
C GLU A 30 4.56 -2.15 -30.31
N VAL A 31 4.60 -1.01 -29.61
CA VAL A 31 5.42 0.16 -29.97
C VAL A 31 6.86 0.04 -29.48
N ALA A 32 7.07 -0.20 -28.18
CA ALA A 32 8.36 -0.16 -27.52
C ALA A 32 8.99 -1.55 -27.30
N LYS A 33 8.26 -2.63 -27.62
CA LYS A 33 8.67 -4.04 -27.40
C LYS A 33 8.86 -4.46 -25.94
N GLN A 34 8.69 -3.54 -24.99
CA GLN A 34 8.77 -3.74 -23.55
C GLN A 34 7.76 -2.85 -22.80
N SER A 35 7.42 -3.21 -21.57
CA SER A 35 6.55 -2.41 -20.69
C SER A 35 6.91 -2.62 -19.23
N ASN A 36 6.73 -1.59 -18.39
CA ASN A 36 6.65 -1.79 -16.95
C ASN A 36 5.30 -2.45 -16.63
N VAL A 37 5.30 -3.49 -15.81
CA VAL A 37 4.09 -4.28 -15.55
C VAL A 37 3.94 -4.64 -14.08
N VAL A 38 2.68 -4.69 -13.65
CA VAL A 38 2.21 -5.35 -12.44
C VAL A 38 1.54 -6.65 -12.85
N VAL A 39 2.10 -7.77 -12.40
CA VAL A 39 1.51 -9.10 -12.54
C VAL A 39 0.68 -9.36 -11.30
N LYS A 40 -0.65 -9.44 -11.45
CA LYS A 40 -1.58 -9.75 -10.37
C LYS A 40 -1.86 -11.25 -10.34
N PHE A 41 -1.74 -11.84 -9.17
CA PHE A 41 -2.05 -13.25 -8.95
C PHE A 41 -3.43 -13.40 -8.30
N HIS A 42 -4.00 -14.60 -8.38
CA HIS A 42 -5.17 -14.93 -7.59
C HIS A 42 -4.80 -14.92 -6.09
N CYS A 43 -5.57 -14.21 -5.26
CA CYS A 43 -5.25 -13.97 -3.84
C CYS A 43 -6.29 -14.54 -2.85
N HIS A 44 -7.38 -15.11 -3.36
CA HIS A 44 -8.54 -15.54 -2.56
C HIS A 44 -8.21 -16.74 -1.65
N GLU A 45 -7.29 -17.59 -2.07
CA GLU A 45 -6.87 -18.76 -1.29
C GLU A 45 -6.15 -18.36 0.01
N ALA A 46 -5.35 -17.30 0.00
CA ALA A 46 -4.70 -16.78 1.20
C ALA A 46 -5.74 -16.41 2.28
N LEU A 47 -6.79 -15.69 1.91
CA LEU A 47 -7.86 -15.29 2.82
C LEU A 47 -8.68 -16.50 3.30
N ALA A 48 -8.92 -17.47 2.42
CA ALA A 48 -9.61 -18.71 2.80
C ALA A 48 -8.78 -19.54 3.79
N THR A 49 -7.47 -19.63 3.59
CA THR A 49 -6.53 -20.31 4.50
C THR A 49 -6.48 -19.61 5.86
N HIS A 50 -6.31 -18.29 5.88
CA HIS A 50 -6.39 -17.50 7.11
C HIS A 50 -7.69 -17.78 7.90
N ARG A 51 -8.84 -17.71 7.23
CA ARG A 51 -10.16 -17.98 7.86
C ARG A 51 -10.28 -19.39 8.45
N ARG A 52 -9.63 -20.39 7.83
CA ARG A 52 -9.63 -21.77 8.33
C ARG A 52 -8.68 -21.95 9.51
N GLN A 53 -7.57 -21.23 9.54
CA GLN A 53 -6.55 -21.33 10.58
C GLN A 53 -6.88 -20.49 11.83
N LEU A 54 -7.65 -19.42 11.67
CA LEU A 54 -7.98 -18.52 12.77
C LEU A 54 -8.85 -19.22 13.82
N LYS A 55 -8.34 -19.29 15.05
CA LYS A 55 -9.05 -19.87 16.19
C LYS A 55 -10.14 -18.91 16.68
N GLY A 56 -11.24 -19.48 17.19
CA GLY A 56 -12.27 -18.69 17.88
C GLY A 56 -11.67 -17.96 19.09
N GLY A 57 -11.95 -16.66 19.22
CA GLY A 57 -11.45 -15.83 20.32
C GLY A 57 -10.02 -15.29 20.12
N ALA A 58 -9.42 -15.44 18.93
CA ALA A 58 -8.12 -14.85 18.63
C ALA A 58 -8.08 -13.34 18.91
N SER A 59 -6.98 -12.89 19.50
CA SER A 59 -6.68 -11.47 19.69
C SER A 59 -6.47 -10.77 18.36
N ARG A 60 -6.48 -9.43 18.38
CA ARG A 60 -6.15 -8.61 17.20
C ARG A 60 -4.77 -8.96 16.65
N THR A 61 -3.78 -9.14 17.51
CA THR A 61 -2.40 -9.49 17.11
C THR A 61 -2.37 -10.83 16.40
N GLU A 62 -2.89 -11.89 17.02
CA GLU A 62 -2.92 -13.24 16.41
C GLU A 62 -3.68 -13.25 15.08
N THR A 63 -4.74 -12.45 14.97
CA THR A 63 -5.50 -12.30 13.73
C THR A 63 -4.66 -11.68 12.61
N ILE A 64 -3.92 -10.60 12.90
CA ILE A 64 -3.06 -9.94 11.92
C ILE A 64 -1.89 -10.83 11.54
N GLU A 65 -1.24 -11.49 12.52
CA GLU A 65 -0.14 -12.42 12.28
C GLU A 65 -0.55 -13.56 11.36
N SER A 66 -1.65 -14.25 11.69
CA SER A 66 -2.19 -15.33 10.85
C SER A 66 -2.50 -14.86 9.41
N LEU A 67 -3.01 -13.64 9.25
CA LEU A 67 -3.29 -13.06 7.94
C LEU A 67 -2.00 -12.79 7.16
N VAL A 68 -1.02 -12.14 7.80
CA VAL A 68 0.28 -11.81 7.19
C VAL A 68 1.00 -13.07 6.75
N ASP A 69 1.03 -14.10 7.60
CA ASP A 69 1.68 -15.38 7.30
C ASP A 69 1.00 -16.10 6.12
N SER A 70 -0.34 -16.17 6.14
CA SER A 70 -1.11 -16.77 5.05
C SER A 70 -0.87 -16.05 3.71
N LEU A 71 -0.76 -14.72 3.73
CA LEU A 71 -0.48 -13.93 2.53
C LEU A 71 0.96 -14.16 2.03
N LYS A 72 1.96 -14.16 2.93
CA LYS A 72 3.36 -14.40 2.56
C LYS A 72 3.58 -15.81 2.00
N GLU A 73 2.99 -16.83 2.62
CA GLU A 73 3.06 -18.22 2.15
C GLU A 73 2.42 -18.34 0.76
N HIS A 74 1.20 -17.82 0.60
CA HIS A 74 0.50 -17.83 -0.68
C HIS A 74 1.28 -17.11 -1.77
N THR A 75 1.87 -15.95 -1.47
CA THR A 75 2.71 -15.20 -2.40
C THR A 75 3.95 -15.96 -2.81
N THR A 76 4.60 -16.68 -1.89
CA THR A 76 5.77 -17.50 -2.21
C THR A 76 5.41 -18.59 -3.22
N THR A 77 4.32 -19.32 -2.99
CA THR A 77 3.87 -20.39 -3.89
C THR A 77 3.37 -19.83 -5.22
N SER A 78 2.48 -18.83 -5.19
CA SER A 78 1.83 -18.31 -6.39
C SER A 78 2.78 -17.57 -7.33
N GLN A 79 3.88 -17.00 -6.83
CA GLN A 79 4.83 -16.26 -7.68
C GLN A 79 6.02 -17.11 -8.17
N ALA A 80 6.16 -18.35 -7.69
CA ALA A 80 7.33 -19.19 -7.96
C ALA A 80 7.59 -19.39 -9.46
N SER A 81 6.56 -19.69 -10.26
CA SER A 81 6.71 -19.91 -11.70
C SER A 81 7.19 -18.65 -12.42
N VAL A 82 6.64 -17.48 -12.08
CA VAL A 82 7.05 -16.20 -12.69
C VAL A 82 8.47 -15.84 -12.31
N LYS A 83 8.86 -16.04 -11.05
CA LYS A 83 10.25 -15.84 -10.59
C LYS A 83 11.23 -16.79 -11.30
N SER A 84 10.83 -18.04 -11.53
CA SER A 84 11.62 -18.99 -12.32
C SER A 84 11.77 -18.54 -13.78
N LEU A 85 10.72 -18.01 -14.41
CA LEU A 85 10.80 -17.45 -15.76
C LEU A 85 11.77 -16.27 -15.84
N LEU A 86 11.77 -15.40 -14.83
CA LEU A 86 12.68 -14.25 -14.73
C LEU A 86 14.14 -14.70 -14.56
N ALA A 87 14.40 -15.66 -13.66
CA ALA A 87 15.75 -16.18 -13.41
C ALA A 87 16.37 -16.88 -14.65
N ASN A 88 15.54 -17.48 -15.50
CA ASN A 88 15.99 -18.24 -16.67
C ASN A 88 16.14 -17.40 -17.96
N GLN A 89 15.88 -16.08 -17.92
CA GLN A 89 15.99 -15.20 -19.08
C GLN A 89 17.37 -14.55 -19.17
N VAL A 90 18.31 -15.22 -19.84
CA VAL A 90 19.69 -14.75 -20.01
C VAL A 90 19.81 -13.46 -20.86
N GLU A 91 18.83 -13.20 -21.73
CA GLU A 91 18.85 -12.06 -22.69
C GLU A 91 17.89 -10.92 -22.31
N SER A 92 17.20 -10.98 -21.17
CA SER A 92 16.19 -9.97 -20.82
C SER A 92 16.78 -8.78 -20.07
N THR A 93 16.41 -7.57 -20.48
CA THR A 93 16.61 -6.33 -19.71
C THR A 93 15.58 -6.17 -18.57
N ALA A 94 14.66 -7.13 -18.41
CA ALA A 94 13.64 -7.08 -17.38
C ALA A 94 14.21 -7.36 -16.00
N VAL A 95 13.75 -6.59 -15.01
CA VAL A 95 14.22 -6.70 -13.62
C VAL A 95 13.02 -6.84 -12.69
N GLU A 96 13.00 -7.90 -11.87
CA GLU A 96 12.08 -7.97 -10.73
C GLU A 96 12.45 -6.85 -9.76
N VAL A 97 11.50 -5.97 -9.49
CA VAL A 97 11.75 -4.82 -8.61
C VAL A 97 11.09 -4.98 -7.25
N ALA A 98 9.96 -5.68 -7.18
CA ALA A 98 9.29 -6.01 -5.93
C ALA A 98 8.27 -7.13 -6.08
N SER A 99 8.11 -7.86 -4.97
CA SER A 99 6.99 -8.77 -4.70
C SER A 99 6.19 -8.21 -3.52
N THR A 100 4.87 -8.16 -3.66
CA THR A 100 3.96 -7.70 -2.60
C THR A 100 2.94 -8.78 -2.25
N TRP A 101 2.90 -9.13 -0.97
CA TRP A 101 2.02 -10.15 -0.41
C TRP A 101 0.63 -9.64 -0.07
N ILE A 102 0.48 -8.38 0.36
CA ILE A 102 -0.82 -7.84 0.80
C ILE A 102 -1.85 -7.82 -0.34
N ASP A 103 -1.37 -7.72 -1.57
CA ASP A 103 -2.21 -7.68 -2.77
C ASP A 103 -1.85 -8.76 -3.78
N CYS A 104 -0.96 -9.70 -3.45
CA CYS A 104 -0.52 -10.75 -4.36
C CYS A 104 -0.08 -10.21 -5.72
N SER A 105 0.85 -9.26 -5.76
CA SER A 105 1.39 -8.67 -6.99
C SER A 105 2.91 -8.83 -7.10
N LEU A 106 3.39 -8.81 -8.34
CA LEU A 106 4.81 -8.74 -8.69
C LEU A 106 5.03 -7.59 -9.68
N TYR A 107 6.06 -6.77 -9.43
CA TYR A 107 6.41 -5.60 -10.23
C TYR A 107 7.68 -5.89 -11.04
N ILE A 108 7.57 -5.75 -12.36
CA ILE A 108 8.67 -6.02 -13.30
C ILE A 108 8.86 -4.78 -14.18
N ASP A 109 10.06 -4.22 -14.18
CA ASP A 109 10.43 -3.12 -15.06
C ASP A 109 10.91 -3.67 -16.41
N ASN A 110 10.60 -2.96 -17.50
CA ASN A 110 11.05 -3.27 -18.86
C ASN A 110 10.78 -4.72 -19.31
N ALA A 111 9.63 -5.29 -18.95
CA ALA A 111 9.27 -6.66 -19.34
C ALA A 111 9.09 -6.77 -20.87
N PRO A 112 9.89 -7.57 -21.59
CA PRO A 112 9.75 -7.72 -23.03
C PRO A 112 8.51 -8.52 -23.41
N THR A 113 8.08 -8.35 -24.65
CA THR A 113 6.85 -8.97 -25.19
C THR A 113 6.79 -10.48 -24.97
N ASN A 114 7.88 -11.20 -25.24
CA ASN A 114 7.96 -12.65 -25.07
C ASN A 114 7.78 -13.09 -23.61
N LEU A 115 8.31 -12.33 -22.65
CA LEU A 115 8.18 -12.61 -21.22
C LEU A 115 6.74 -12.36 -20.77
N VAL A 116 6.14 -11.21 -21.14
CA VAL A 116 4.75 -10.91 -20.76
C VAL A 116 3.78 -11.97 -21.28
N GLN A 117 3.97 -12.46 -22.52
CA GLN A 117 3.17 -13.54 -23.08
C GLN A 117 3.33 -14.86 -22.31
N LYS A 118 4.57 -15.24 -21.94
CA LYS A 118 4.84 -16.44 -21.13
C LYS A 118 4.20 -16.32 -19.75
N ILE A 119 4.29 -15.16 -19.10
CA ILE A 119 3.67 -14.91 -17.80
C ILE A 119 2.14 -14.99 -17.91
N ALA A 120 1.53 -14.38 -18.92
CA ALA A 120 0.08 -14.41 -19.11
C ALA A 120 -0.48 -15.83 -19.35
N ALA A 121 0.34 -16.73 -19.91
CA ALA A 121 -0.03 -18.14 -20.09
C ALA A 121 -0.14 -18.93 -18.77
N LEU A 122 0.43 -18.45 -17.67
CA LEU A 122 0.39 -19.13 -16.38
C LEU A 122 -1.01 -19.04 -15.74
N PRO A 123 -1.59 -20.16 -15.27
CA PRO A 123 -2.95 -20.18 -14.70
C PRO A 123 -3.09 -19.34 -13.42
N GLU A 124 -2.04 -19.24 -12.60
CA GLU A 124 -2.01 -18.45 -11.37
C GLU A 124 -2.06 -16.94 -11.59
N VAL A 125 -1.74 -16.47 -12.80
CA VAL A 125 -1.79 -15.06 -13.18
C VAL A 125 -3.22 -14.66 -13.52
N LYS A 126 -3.75 -13.71 -12.76
CA LYS A 126 -5.08 -13.13 -12.92
C LYS A 126 -5.11 -12.03 -13.99
N SER A 127 -4.14 -11.12 -13.96
CA SER A 127 -4.07 -10.00 -14.91
C SER A 127 -2.68 -9.36 -14.94
N ILE A 128 -2.35 -8.69 -16.05
CA ILE A 128 -1.12 -7.92 -16.25
C ILE A 128 -1.49 -6.51 -16.73
N TYR A 129 -1.07 -5.49 -16.00
CA TYR A 129 -1.39 -4.09 -16.28
C TYR A 129 -0.22 -3.17 -15.92
N GLU A 130 -0.26 -1.92 -16.35
CA GLU A 130 0.78 -0.95 -15.98
C GLU A 130 0.66 -0.50 -14.52
N PRO A 131 1.78 -0.21 -13.83
CA PRO A 131 1.75 0.38 -12.50
C PRO A 131 0.95 1.69 -12.46
N VAL A 132 0.03 1.80 -11.50
CA VAL A 132 -0.75 3.03 -11.32
C VAL A 132 0.08 4.08 -10.60
N VAL A 133 0.08 5.30 -11.12
CA VAL A 133 0.63 6.49 -10.46
C VAL A 133 -0.53 7.44 -10.16
N MET A 134 -0.62 7.90 -8.92
CA MET A 134 -1.64 8.84 -8.50
C MET A 134 -1.02 10.22 -8.25
N GLU A 135 -1.64 11.29 -8.75
CA GLU A 135 -1.22 12.70 -8.55
C GLU A 135 -1.70 13.26 -7.22
N LEU A 136 -0.82 13.75 -6.35
CA LEU A 136 -1.28 14.38 -5.10
C LEU A 136 -1.83 15.76 -5.42
N SER A 137 -2.96 16.10 -4.80
CA SER A 137 -3.45 17.48 -4.85
C SER A 137 -2.48 18.37 -4.08
N GLU A 138 -2.16 19.53 -4.66
CA GLU A 138 -1.38 20.53 -3.95
C GLU A 138 -2.16 21.04 -2.73
N THR A 139 -1.48 21.15 -1.60
CA THR A 139 -1.98 21.92 -0.46
C THR A 139 -2.05 23.38 -0.87
N LYS A 140 -3.26 23.89 -1.07
CA LYS A 140 -3.48 25.34 -1.19
C LYS A 140 -3.42 25.93 0.21
N SER A 141 -2.34 26.64 0.51
CA SER A 141 -2.35 27.57 1.64
C SER A 141 -2.88 28.89 1.12
N ASP A 142 -3.96 29.41 1.70
CA ASP A 142 -4.15 30.86 1.65
C ASP A 142 -3.01 31.46 2.48
N ASP A 143 -2.36 32.53 2.01
CA ASP A 143 -1.22 33.21 2.67
C ASP A 143 -1.60 33.90 4.00
N LYS A 144 -2.62 33.41 4.69
CA LYS A 144 -2.97 33.91 6.02
C LYS A 144 -1.87 33.46 6.99
N PRO A 145 -1.24 34.41 7.71
CA PRO A 145 -0.33 34.07 8.79
C PRO A 145 -1.04 33.12 9.76
N ALA A 146 -0.32 32.11 10.25
CA ALA A 146 -0.82 31.27 11.33
C ALA A 146 -1.25 32.18 12.49
N SER A 147 -2.54 32.14 12.83
CA SER A 147 -3.07 32.92 13.93
C SER A 147 -2.46 32.38 15.23
N PRO A 148 -1.83 33.21 16.08
CA PRO A 148 -1.15 32.76 17.30
C PRO A 148 -2.14 32.36 18.42
N VAL A 149 -3.45 32.36 18.15
CA VAL A 149 -4.49 32.08 19.12
C VAL A 149 -4.87 30.60 19.08
N TYR A 150 -4.27 29.83 19.98
CA TYR A 150 -4.46 28.37 20.14
C TYR A 150 -5.75 27.96 20.88
N ASP A 151 -6.62 28.91 21.24
CA ASP A 151 -7.81 28.64 22.07
C ASP A 151 -9.10 28.40 21.28
N VAL A 152 -9.05 28.49 19.95
CA VAL A 152 -10.23 28.21 19.11
C VAL A 152 -10.15 26.80 18.57
N ILE A 153 -10.99 25.90 19.11
CA ILE A 153 -11.23 24.59 18.48
C ILE A 153 -11.60 24.81 17.01
N GLU A 154 -10.90 24.12 16.12
CA GLU A 154 -11.04 24.28 14.67
C GLU A 154 -12.50 24.07 14.22
N TRP A 155 -12.92 24.82 13.20
CA TRP A 155 -14.32 24.80 12.76
C TRP A 155 -14.77 23.39 12.34
N GLY A 156 -13.90 22.64 11.66
CA GLY A 156 -14.19 21.28 11.20
C GLY A 156 -14.37 20.31 12.36
N ILE A 157 -13.55 20.46 13.40
CA ILE A 157 -13.60 19.70 14.64
C ILE A 157 -14.92 19.98 15.40
N LYS A 158 -15.33 21.25 15.49
CA LYS A 158 -16.65 21.61 16.04
C LYS A 158 -17.78 21.00 15.23
N LYS A 159 -17.69 21.06 13.89
CA LYS A 159 -18.74 20.59 12.98
C LYS A 159 -19.02 19.09 13.12
N ILE A 160 -17.98 18.29 13.34
CA ILE A 160 -18.09 16.83 13.58
C ILE A 160 -18.36 16.46 15.04
N GLN A 161 -18.54 17.47 15.92
CA GLN A 161 -18.85 17.29 17.35
C GLN A 161 -17.78 16.52 18.15
N ALA A 162 -16.52 16.52 17.72
CA ALA A 162 -15.43 15.91 18.48
C ALA A 162 -15.31 16.46 19.93
N PRO A 163 -15.56 17.75 20.22
CA PRO A 163 -15.51 18.25 21.60
C PRO A 163 -16.49 17.59 22.56
N ALA A 164 -17.64 17.08 22.07
CA ALA A 164 -18.59 16.36 22.90
C ALA A 164 -18.01 15.02 23.40
N LEU A 165 -17.20 14.34 22.58
CA LEU A 165 -16.48 13.12 22.98
C LEU A 165 -15.33 13.46 23.95
N TRP A 166 -14.63 14.55 23.70
CA TRP A 166 -13.54 15.01 24.58
C TRP A 166 -14.01 15.36 25.99
N ALA A 167 -15.22 15.91 26.13
CA ALA A 167 -15.85 16.18 27.42
C ALA A 167 -16.16 14.89 28.20
N ASN A 168 -16.28 13.76 27.50
CA ASN A 168 -16.44 12.42 28.08
C ASN A 168 -15.11 11.65 28.18
N ASN A 169 -13.96 12.34 28.11
CA ASN A 169 -12.62 11.76 28.13
C ASN A 169 -12.31 10.76 26.99
N ILE A 170 -13.02 10.85 25.87
CA ILE A 170 -12.75 10.04 24.68
C ILE A 170 -11.88 10.87 23.73
N LYS A 171 -10.55 10.70 23.77
CA LYS A 171 -9.59 11.50 22.99
C LYS A 171 -8.60 10.66 22.18
N GLY A 172 -8.80 9.34 22.12
CA GLY A 172 -7.99 8.40 21.36
C GLY A 172 -6.89 7.71 22.18
N GLU A 173 -6.94 7.76 23.50
CA GLU A 173 -6.04 7.02 24.37
C GLU A 173 -5.96 5.53 23.99
N GLY A 174 -4.74 4.98 23.90
CA GLY A 174 -4.50 3.58 23.50
C GLY A 174 -4.63 3.31 22.00
N ILE A 175 -5.13 4.27 21.22
CA ILE A 175 -5.28 4.13 19.77
C ILE A 175 -4.00 4.59 19.06
N VAL A 176 -3.69 3.91 17.95
CA VAL A 176 -2.57 4.22 17.07
C VAL A 176 -3.14 4.46 15.68
N VAL A 177 -2.89 5.64 15.12
CA VAL A 177 -3.33 6.03 13.78
C VAL A 177 -2.13 6.09 12.84
N ALA A 178 -2.30 5.62 11.62
CA ALA A 178 -1.27 5.67 10.60
C ALA A 178 -1.71 6.48 9.39
N ASN A 179 -0.74 7.10 8.70
CA ASN A 179 -0.96 7.57 7.34
C ASN A 179 0.04 6.95 6.34
N ILE A 180 -0.41 6.85 5.09
CA ILE A 180 0.45 6.64 3.92
C ILE A 180 0.42 7.95 3.13
N ASP A 181 1.51 8.70 3.14
CA ASP A 181 1.51 10.07 2.60
C ASP A 181 2.93 10.56 2.19
N THR A 182 3.15 11.87 2.11
CA THR A 182 4.46 12.51 1.82
C THR A 182 5.45 12.48 2.99
N GLY A 183 5.01 11.95 4.13
CA GLY A 183 5.75 11.87 5.38
C GLY A 183 5.04 12.63 6.51
N VAL A 184 5.70 12.76 7.65
CA VAL A 184 5.24 13.63 8.76
C VAL A 184 6.46 14.33 9.35
N ARG A 185 6.38 15.64 9.62
CA ARG A 185 7.40 16.35 10.39
C ARG A 185 7.27 16.00 11.88
N HIS A 186 8.02 15.00 12.34
CA HIS A 186 7.94 14.54 13.73
C HIS A 186 8.29 15.63 14.76
N THR A 187 9.18 16.57 14.42
CA THR A 187 9.60 17.69 15.29
C THR A 187 8.56 18.80 15.41
N HIS A 188 7.37 18.65 14.80
CA HIS A 188 6.31 19.64 14.99
C HIS A 188 5.83 19.59 16.45
N GLU A 189 5.87 20.72 17.15
CA GLU A 189 5.51 20.88 18.59
C GLU A 189 4.17 20.24 19.02
N SER A 190 3.24 20.09 18.07
CA SER A 190 1.89 19.58 18.30
C SER A 190 1.70 18.10 17.88
N LEU A 191 2.75 17.48 17.34
CA LEU A 191 2.79 16.07 16.90
C LEU A 191 3.86 15.25 17.61
N GLU A 192 4.99 15.86 18.00
CA GLU A 192 6.16 15.16 18.54
C GLU A 192 5.82 14.23 19.71
N SER A 193 5.04 14.73 20.67
CA SER A 193 4.67 13.96 21.88
C SER A 193 3.81 12.71 21.61
N ASN A 194 3.15 12.66 20.45
CA ASN A 194 2.25 11.57 20.07
C ASN A 194 2.89 10.60 19.06
N TRP A 195 4.12 10.85 18.60
CA TRP A 195 4.81 9.92 17.72
C TRP A 195 5.19 8.65 18.48
N ARG A 196 4.88 7.47 17.93
CA ARG A 196 5.46 6.21 18.39
C ARG A 196 6.78 5.99 17.64
N GLN A 197 7.90 6.07 18.33
CA GLN A 197 9.22 5.97 17.69
C GLN A 197 9.53 4.55 17.18
N GLU A 198 9.32 3.56 18.04
CA GLU A 198 9.52 2.16 17.68
C GLU A 198 8.46 1.68 16.68
N TYR A 199 8.91 1.04 15.59
CA TYR A 199 8.03 0.49 14.55
C TYR A 199 7.03 1.53 14.01
N GLY A 200 7.46 2.79 13.94
CA GLY A 200 6.55 3.91 13.71
C GLY A 200 6.84 4.76 12.48
N TRP A 201 7.89 4.44 11.75
CA TRP A 201 8.29 5.19 10.57
C TRP A 201 8.89 4.29 9.51
N PHE A 202 8.47 4.50 8.27
CA PHE A 202 9.12 3.90 7.11
C PHE A 202 9.14 4.88 5.94
N ASP A 203 10.32 5.06 5.32
CA ASP A 203 10.50 5.92 4.15
C ASP A 203 10.98 5.06 2.97
N LEU A 204 10.09 4.88 1.99
CA LEU A 204 10.39 4.10 0.79
C LEU A 204 11.32 4.80 -0.20
N TYR A 205 11.43 6.12 -0.11
CA TYR A 205 12.36 6.91 -0.94
C TYR A 205 13.74 7.02 -0.31
N ASN A 206 13.84 6.88 1.01
CA ASN A 206 15.11 6.86 1.72
C ASN A 206 15.10 5.89 2.90
N LYS A 207 15.42 4.62 2.62
CA LYS A 207 15.42 3.53 3.61
C LYS A 207 16.47 3.68 4.72
N THR A 208 17.40 4.63 4.61
CA THR A 208 18.40 4.92 5.66
C THR A 208 17.96 6.03 6.61
N ASN A 209 16.92 6.79 6.25
CA ASN A 209 16.42 7.88 7.07
C ASN A 209 15.74 7.34 8.33
N GLN A 210 16.26 7.71 9.49
CA GLN A 210 15.81 7.17 10.77
C GLN A 210 14.64 7.96 11.37
N LEU A 211 14.36 9.16 10.88
CA LEU A 211 13.38 10.06 11.48
C LEU A 211 12.34 10.57 10.45
N PRO A 212 11.06 10.70 10.83
CA PRO A 212 10.03 11.21 9.96
C PRO A 212 10.30 12.64 9.49
N THR A 213 10.30 12.84 8.18
CA THR A 213 10.39 14.17 7.56
C THR A 213 9.34 14.31 6.48
N ASP A 214 8.89 15.54 6.27
CA ASP A 214 7.90 15.86 5.25
C ASP A 214 8.20 17.23 4.62
N PRO A 215 9.08 17.27 3.60
CA PRO A 215 9.39 18.51 2.89
C PRO A 215 8.20 19.09 2.11
N MET A 216 7.15 18.29 1.86
CA MET A 216 5.97 18.72 1.12
C MET A 216 4.85 19.25 2.02
N GLY A 217 4.80 18.82 3.27
CA GLY A 217 3.83 19.27 4.28
C GLY A 217 2.44 18.62 4.21
N HIS A 218 2.05 18.00 3.09
CA HIS A 218 0.74 17.38 2.91
C HIS A 218 0.48 16.30 3.98
N GLY A 219 1.38 15.33 4.13
CA GLY A 219 1.24 14.26 5.12
C GLY A 219 1.25 14.75 6.56
N THR A 220 2.03 15.79 6.87
CA THR A 220 2.01 16.46 8.19
C THR A 220 0.66 17.10 8.46
N HIS A 221 0.07 17.79 7.48
CA HIS A 221 -1.25 18.40 7.60
C HIS A 221 -2.35 17.34 7.79
N VAL A 222 -2.30 16.25 7.02
CA VAL A 222 -3.23 15.12 7.15
C VAL A 222 -3.11 14.47 8.53
N MET A 223 -1.89 14.18 9.00
CA MET A 223 -1.68 13.61 10.33
C MET A 223 -2.16 14.57 11.42
N ALA A 224 -1.88 15.87 11.28
CA ALA A 224 -2.35 16.89 12.22
C ALA A 224 -3.88 16.92 12.34
N THR A 225 -4.59 16.79 11.23
CA THR A 225 -6.07 16.70 11.25
C THR A 225 -6.56 15.53 12.10
N MET A 226 -5.82 14.42 12.15
CA MET A 226 -6.20 13.25 12.93
C MET A 226 -5.81 13.37 14.40
N VAL A 227 -4.59 13.79 14.72
CA VAL A 227 -4.01 13.61 16.07
C VAL A 227 -3.38 14.84 16.71
N ARG A 228 -3.43 16.01 16.05
CA ARG A 228 -2.84 17.24 16.62
C ARG A 228 -3.53 17.64 17.92
N THR A 229 -2.74 18.12 18.87
CA THR A 229 -3.22 18.66 20.15
C THR A 229 -3.88 20.04 19.98
N GLN A 230 -4.27 20.68 21.10
CA GLN A 230 -4.75 22.08 21.13
C GLN A 230 -6.00 22.35 20.26
N GLY A 231 -6.95 21.41 20.23
CA GLY A 231 -8.25 21.63 19.57
C GLY A 231 -8.25 21.52 18.03
N ILE A 232 -7.17 20.99 17.45
CA ILE A 232 -6.99 20.91 15.99
C ILE A 232 -7.22 19.49 15.44
N GLY A 233 -6.69 18.46 16.12
CA GLY A 233 -6.87 17.08 15.70
C GLY A 233 -8.09 16.42 16.34
N VAL A 234 -8.72 15.46 15.64
CA VAL A 234 -9.91 14.73 16.12
C VAL A 234 -9.62 13.91 17.39
N ALA A 235 -8.50 13.19 17.40
CA ALA A 235 -8.08 12.27 18.46
C ALA A 235 -6.72 12.70 19.05
N PRO A 236 -6.68 13.79 19.83
CA PRO A 236 -5.43 14.45 20.24
C PRO A 236 -4.56 13.64 21.21
N LYS A 237 -5.03 12.48 21.70
CA LYS A 237 -4.25 11.56 22.55
C LYS A 237 -3.97 10.22 21.89
N ALA A 238 -4.36 10.03 20.63
CA ALA A 238 -3.91 8.89 19.84
C ALA A 238 -2.42 9.02 19.54
N LYS A 239 -1.71 7.89 19.55
CA LYS A 239 -0.36 7.80 19.01
C LYS A 239 -0.42 7.76 17.49
N TRP A 240 0.65 8.17 16.84
CA TRP A 240 0.76 8.08 15.39
C TRP A 240 2.02 7.38 14.91
N ILE A 241 1.88 6.76 13.74
CA ILE A 241 2.96 6.20 12.93
C ILE A 241 2.75 6.64 11.48
N ALA A 242 3.78 6.56 10.63
CA ALA A 242 3.65 7.01 9.25
C ALA A 242 4.50 6.17 8.30
N CYS A 243 4.02 6.04 7.08
CA CYS A 243 4.82 5.54 5.97
C CYS A 243 4.83 6.56 4.84
N LYS A 244 6.03 6.93 4.38
CA LYS A 244 6.21 7.83 3.26
C LYS A 244 6.19 7.05 1.95
N GLY A 245 4.99 6.95 1.40
CA GLY A 245 4.70 6.28 0.12
C GLY A 245 4.50 7.24 -1.05
N CYS A 246 4.55 8.56 -0.80
CA CYS A 246 4.36 9.58 -1.83
C CYS A 246 5.46 10.65 -1.83
N LYS A 247 5.73 11.21 -3.02
CA LYS A 247 6.65 12.35 -3.25
C LYS A 247 6.18 13.09 -4.51
N GLY A 248 5.25 14.02 -4.38
CA GLY A 248 4.54 14.67 -5.50
C GLY A 248 3.46 13.76 -6.10
N THR A 249 3.83 12.51 -6.35
CA THR A 249 2.92 11.45 -6.76
C THR A 249 2.97 10.29 -5.76
N CYS A 250 1.97 9.42 -5.81
CA CYS A 250 1.92 8.18 -5.05
C CYS A 250 1.98 7.02 -6.04
N ASN A 251 3.12 6.35 -6.12
CA ASN A 251 3.29 5.15 -6.94
C ASN A 251 2.57 3.97 -6.26
N GLN A 252 1.78 3.21 -7.02
CA GLN A 252 1.01 2.07 -6.51
C GLN A 252 1.89 1.13 -5.67
N ARG A 253 3.05 0.75 -6.19
CA ARG A 253 4.00 -0.10 -5.50
C ARG A 253 4.34 0.45 -4.11
N MET A 254 4.68 1.73 -4.02
CA MET A 254 5.10 2.34 -2.77
C MET A 254 3.95 2.40 -1.76
N VAL A 255 2.74 2.69 -2.22
CA VAL A 255 1.54 2.68 -1.37
C VAL A 255 1.25 1.27 -0.85
N VAL A 256 1.38 0.25 -1.69
CA VAL A 256 1.18 -1.16 -1.31
C VAL A 256 2.26 -1.61 -0.34
N GLU A 257 3.54 -1.28 -0.58
CA GLU A 257 4.64 -1.58 0.35
C GLU A 257 4.44 -0.87 1.69
N CYS A 258 3.94 0.37 1.70
CA CYS A 258 3.54 1.05 2.94
C CYS A 258 2.40 0.31 3.66
N ALA A 259 1.39 -0.18 2.94
CA ALA A 259 0.32 -0.95 3.55
C ALA A 259 0.83 -2.26 4.18
N GLN A 260 1.83 -2.91 3.57
CA GLN A 260 2.52 -4.06 4.17
C GLN A 260 3.23 -3.70 5.46
N PHE A 261 3.99 -2.60 5.47
CA PHE A 261 4.62 -2.08 6.68
C PHE A 261 3.57 -1.79 7.76
N LEU A 262 2.40 -1.24 7.41
CA LEU A 262 1.38 -0.96 8.42
C LEU A 262 0.70 -2.24 8.97
N LEU A 263 0.67 -3.34 8.23
CA LEU A 263 0.19 -4.63 8.75
C LEU A 263 1.25 -5.40 9.53
N CYS A 264 2.51 -5.33 9.11
CA CYS A 264 3.65 -5.89 9.85
C CYS A 264 4.75 -4.82 10.00
N PRO A 265 4.60 -3.89 10.96
CA PRO A 265 5.62 -2.87 11.18
C PRO A 265 6.95 -3.51 11.53
N HIS A 266 8.03 -3.00 10.95
CA HIS A 266 9.39 -3.50 11.21
C HIS A 266 10.31 -2.34 11.62
N ASP A 267 11.47 -2.68 12.17
CA ASP A 267 12.53 -1.72 12.42
C ASP A 267 13.40 -1.54 11.17
N LYS A 268 14.71 -1.27 11.34
CA LYS A 268 15.67 -1.15 10.23
C LYS A 268 15.82 -2.45 9.45
N ASP A 269 15.64 -3.59 10.11
CA ASP A 269 15.57 -4.89 9.45
C ASP A 269 14.13 -5.18 9.04
N VAL A 270 13.88 -5.13 7.73
CA VAL A 270 12.57 -5.42 7.13
C VAL A 270 12.08 -6.84 7.47
N ASN A 271 12.99 -7.74 7.86
CA ASN A 271 12.64 -9.09 8.28
C ASN A 271 12.17 -9.16 9.74
N ASN A 272 12.51 -8.17 10.57
CA ASN A 272 12.07 -8.09 11.97
C ASN A 272 10.71 -7.37 12.07
N CYS A 273 9.68 -7.98 11.49
CA CYS A 273 8.34 -7.41 11.49
C CYS A 273 7.50 -7.91 12.68
N ASP A 274 6.77 -7.00 13.33
CA ASP A 274 5.96 -7.22 14.54
C ASP A 274 4.52 -6.72 14.30
N SER A 275 3.63 -7.65 13.99
CA SER A 275 2.21 -7.40 13.75
C SER A 275 1.46 -6.84 14.97
N SER A 276 1.97 -7.06 16.19
CA SER A 276 1.38 -6.48 17.41
C SER A 276 1.44 -4.94 17.39
N LYS A 277 2.37 -4.38 16.61
CA LYS A 277 2.56 -2.94 16.44
C LYS A 277 1.67 -2.34 15.36
N ALA A 278 0.91 -3.13 14.60
CA ALA A 278 0.04 -2.61 13.55
C ALA A 278 -0.93 -1.53 14.09
N PRO A 279 -1.17 -0.42 13.36
CA PRO A 279 -2.04 0.67 13.81
C PRO A 279 -3.50 0.24 13.79
N HIS A 280 -4.31 0.88 14.63
CA HIS A 280 -5.74 0.62 14.71
C HIS A 280 -6.50 1.21 13.51
N VAL A 281 -6.00 2.33 12.96
CA VAL A 281 -6.60 3.04 11.84
C VAL A 281 -5.50 3.37 10.82
N ILE A 282 -5.76 3.09 9.55
CA ILE A 282 -4.89 3.47 8.43
C ILE A 282 -5.65 4.49 7.58
N ASN A 283 -5.08 5.69 7.45
CA ASN A 283 -5.58 6.71 6.56
C ASN A 283 -4.71 6.79 5.31
N PHE A 284 -5.33 6.66 4.14
CA PHE A 284 -4.72 7.04 2.88
C PHE A 284 -5.44 8.28 2.38
N GLY A 285 -4.82 9.45 2.55
CA GLY A 285 -5.42 10.77 2.35
C GLY A 285 -5.70 11.14 0.89
N LYS A 286 -5.98 10.15 0.04
CA LYS A 286 -6.15 10.31 -1.40
C LYS A 286 -7.24 9.42 -1.94
N HIS A 287 -8.04 9.99 -2.83
CA HIS A 287 -9.09 9.29 -3.54
C HIS A 287 -8.84 9.34 -5.05
N ARG A 288 -8.84 8.18 -5.72
CA ARG A 288 -9.05 8.05 -7.17
C ARG A 288 -10.33 7.24 -7.36
N ARG A 289 -11.20 7.65 -8.30
CA ARG A 289 -12.48 6.97 -8.60
C ARG A 289 -12.31 5.49 -9.00
N GLU A 290 -11.11 5.06 -9.36
CA GLU A 290 -10.79 3.68 -9.79
C GLU A 290 -9.87 2.92 -8.82
N PHE A 291 -9.56 3.47 -7.63
CA PHE A 291 -8.78 2.75 -6.62
C PHE A 291 -9.67 1.82 -5.80
N GLY A 292 -10.38 0.93 -6.48
CA GLY A 292 -11.21 -0.08 -5.88
C GLY A 292 -10.40 -1.35 -5.66
N TRP A 293 -10.00 -1.62 -4.42
CA TRP A 293 -9.78 -2.99 -3.99
C TRP A 293 -11.13 -3.71 -4.08
N LYS A 294 -11.44 -4.29 -5.24
CA LYS A 294 -12.43 -5.37 -5.28
C LYS A 294 -11.75 -6.58 -4.65
N LEU A 295 -11.79 -6.62 -3.31
CA LEU A 295 -11.55 -7.82 -2.52
C LEU A 295 -12.51 -8.93 -2.97
#